data_AF-A0A0F8I3T4-F1
#
_entry.id   AF-A0A0F8I3T4-F1
#
_cell.length_a   1.000
_cell.length_b   1.000
_cell.length_c   1.000
_cell.angle_alpha   90.00
_cell.angle_beta   90.00
_cell.angle_gamma   90.00
#
_symmetry.space_group_name_H-M   'P 1'
#
loop_
_entity.id
_entity.type
_entity.pdbx_description
1 polymer ?
#
loop_
_entity_poly.entity_id
_entity_poly.type
_entity_poly.pdbx_seq_one_letter_code
_entity_poly.pdbx_strand_id
1 'polypeptide(L)'
;MIATLNPILTGWCNYHQSVVAKKVFSKLYNLIWNMLWKWAKRRHPCKSKDWLIRRYWHKVGNRKWVFSTITNRLKFCSTTKIVRHTKLRLNQNPYLDKDYFIERRFKLGARKLAGKFKNIWFRQNGKCYFCNQPLDIEEEMDLHHIIPISNDGENRSDNLTYVHKHCHRQYHSVN
;
A
#
# COMPACT_ATOMS: atom_id res chain seq x y z
N MET A 1 9.14 -2.88 18.04
CA MET A 1 9.31 -1.42 17.83
C MET A 1 9.37 -1.03 16.36
N ILE A 2 10.35 -1.46 15.55
CA ILE A 2 10.37 -1.09 14.11
C ILE A 2 9.14 -1.64 13.38
N ALA A 3 8.76 -2.89 13.66
CA ALA A 3 7.59 -3.54 13.08
C ALA A 3 6.27 -2.82 13.41
N THR A 4 6.17 -2.15 14.56
CA THR A 4 4.97 -1.40 14.97
C THR A 4 4.97 0.04 14.43
N LEU A 5 6.15 0.68 14.36
CA LEU A 5 6.27 2.05 13.87
C LEU A 5 6.10 2.16 12.35
N ASN A 6 6.59 1.17 11.60
CA ASN A 6 6.54 1.19 10.13
C ASN A 6 5.12 1.31 9.56
N PRO A 7 4.11 0.53 10.02
CA PRO A 7 2.73 0.68 9.57
C PRO A 7 2.16 2.08 9.84
N ILE A 8 2.40 2.64 11.04
CA ILE A 8 1.90 3.98 11.41
C ILE A 8 2.48 5.04 10.47
N LEU A 9 3.81 5.03 10.27
CA LEU A 9 4.47 5.96 9.36
C LEU A 9 4.00 5.78 7.92
N THR A 10 3.85 4.54 7.48
CA THR A 10 3.38 4.23 6.12
C THR A 10 1.96 4.75 5.91
N GLY A 11 1.06 4.51 6.87
CA GLY A 11 -0.32 5.00 6.82
C GLY A 11 -0.40 6.53 6.76
N TRP A 12 0.31 7.22 7.66
CA TRP A 12 0.32 8.68 7.70
C TRP A 12 0.91 9.29 6.42
N CYS A 13 2.01 8.72 5.91
CA CYS A 13 2.65 9.19 4.68
C CYS A 13 1.81 8.88 3.43
N ASN A 14 1.05 7.77 3.43
CA ASN A 14 0.07 7.47 2.38
C ASN A 14 -1.13 8.41 2.41
N TYR A 15 -1.62 8.79 3.60
CA TYR A 15 -2.73 9.74 3.74
C TYR A 15 -2.36 11.12 3.20
N HIS A 16 -1.17 11.62 3.56
CA HIS A 16 -0.68 12.93 3.11
C HIS A 16 0.09 12.90 1.78
N GLN A 17 0.06 11.79 1.02
CA GLN A 17 0.82 11.69 -0.23
C GLN A 17 0.31 12.63 -1.33
N SER A 18 -0.94 13.07 -1.24
CA SER A 18 -1.58 13.91 -2.27
C SER A 18 -1.30 15.40 -2.10
N VAL A 19 -1.00 15.83 -0.88
CA VAL A 19 -0.56 17.18 -0.58
C VAL A 19 0.96 17.29 -0.79
N VAL A 20 1.45 18.51 -1.05
CA VAL A 20 2.89 18.76 -1.31
C VAL A 20 3.70 18.66 0.00
N ALA A 21 3.75 17.46 0.60
CA ALA A 21 4.24 17.22 1.95
C ALA A 21 5.70 16.77 2.04
N LYS A 22 6.50 16.84 0.96
CA LYS A 22 7.90 16.37 0.97
C LYS A 22 8.75 17.02 2.05
N LYS A 23 8.65 18.34 2.23
CA LYS A 23 9.37 19.08 3.28
C LYS A 23 8.99 18.58 4.67
N VAL A 24 7.70 18.32 4.88
CA VAL A 24 7.16 17.79 6.14
C VAL A 24 7.65 16.36 6.38
N PHE A 25 7.66 15.51 5.36
CA PHE A 25 8.19 14.14 5.46
C PHE A 25 9.66 14.10 5.87
N SER A 26 10.48 14.99 5.31
CA SER A 26 11.88 15.12 5.72
C SER A 26 12.02 15.63 7.17
N LYS A 27 11.21 16.62 7.56
CA LYS A 27 11.19 17.12 8.95
C LYS A 27 10.79 16.02 9.94
N LEU A 28 9.73 15.27 9.63
CA LEU A 28 9.26 14.15 10.45
C LEU A 28 10.34 13.08 10.61
N TYR A 29 11.04 12.75 9.52
CA TYR A 29 12.13 11.80 9.57
C TYR A 29 13.24 12.24 10.54
N ASN A 30 13.66 13.50 10.50
CA ASN A 30 14.67 14.05 11.42
C ASN A 30 14.21 13.99 12.88
N LEU A 31 12.94 14.29 13.15
CA LEU A 31 12.36 14.19 14.49
C LEU A 31 12.41 12.74 15.01
N ILE A 32 11.97 11.78 14.19
CA ILE A 32 12.02 10.36 14.54
C ILE A 32 13.46 9.91 14.80
N TRP A 33 14.40 10.32 13.94
CA TRP A 33 15.82 10.01 14.12
C TRP A 33 16.33 10.51 15.47
N ASN A 34 16.00 11.76 15.85
CA ASN A 34 16.39 12.33 17.14
C ASN A 34 15.75 11.59 18.32
N MET A 35 14.49 11.19 18.20
CA MET A 35 13.80 10.40 19.23
C MET A 35 14.45 9.03 19.40
N LEU A 36 14.80 8.36 18.30
CA LEU A 36 15.50 7.08 18.30
C LEU A 36 16.90 7.20 18.90
N TRP A 37 17.62 8.28 18.61
CA TRP A 37 18.92 8.57 19.20
C TRP A 37 18.83 8.74 20.72
N LYS A 38 17.88 9.55 21.20
CA LYS A 38 17.62 9.72 22.64
C LYS A 38 17.22 8.39 23.29
N TRP A 39 16.38 7.59 22.64
CA TRP A 39 16.01 6.26 23.12
C TRP A 39 17.23 5.34 23.25
N ALA A 40 18.10 5.29 22.23
CA ALA A 40 19.28 4.42 22.23
C ALA A 40 20.27 4.81 23.34
N LYS A 41 20.51 6.12 23.54
CA LYS A 41 21.35 6.63 24.64
C LYS A 41 20.78 6.28 26.01
N ARG A 42 19.46 6.43 26.21
CA ARG A 42 18.81 6.06 27.49
C ARG A 42 18.86 4.57 27.74
N ARG A 43 18.76 3.74 26.70
CA ARG A 43 18.80 2.28 26.81
C ARG A 43 20.21 1.76 27.16
N HIS A 44 21.26 2.49 26.78
CA HIS A 44 22.65 2.09 27.01
C HIS A 44 23.48 3.27 27.55
N PRO A 45 23.31 3.64 28.84
CA PRO A 45 23.96 4.82 29.42
C PRO A 45 25.49 4.71 29.42
N CYS A 46 26.04 3.50 29.59
CA CYS A 46 27.48 3.27 29.70
C CYS A 46 28.18 2.96 28.36
N LYS A 47 27.49 3.10 27.23
CA LYS A 47 28.05 2.77 25.90
C LYS A 47 28.38 4.04 25.12
N SER A 48 29.49 3.99 24.38
CA SER A 48 29.93 5.11 23.54
C SER A 48 28.98 5.33 22.37
N LYS A 49 29.03 6.54 21.79
CA LYS A 49 28.25 6.91 20.60
C LYS A 49 28.55 5.97 19.43
N ASP A 50 29.80 5.61 19.21
CA ASP A 50 30.21 4.73 18.11
C ASP A 50 29.69 3.31 18.27
N TRP A 51 29.56 2.85 19.52
CA TRP A 51 28.94 1.55 19.80
C TRP A 51 27.45 1.57 19.45
N LEU A 52 26.72 2.63 19.84
CA LEU A 52 25.30 2.78 19.51
C LEU A 52 25.07 2.80 18.00
N ILE A 53 25.90 3.54 17.28
CA ILE A 53 25.85 3.66 15.83
C ILE A 53 26.01 2.28 15.19
N ARG A 54 27.08 1.55 15.52
CA ARG A 54 27.32 0.20 14.98
C ARG A 54 26.22 -0.79 15.34
N ARG A 55 25.57 -0.64 16.50
CA ARG A 55 24.54 -1.56 17.00
C ARG A 55 23.18 -1.40 16.32
N TYR A 56 22.80 -0.17 15.96
CA TYR A 56 21.44 0.17 15.54
C TYR A 56 21.33 0.90 14.20
N TRP A 57 22.39 1.60 13.76
CA TRP A 57 22.40 2.39 12.54
C TRP A 57 23.29 1.72 11.48
N HIS A 58 22.66 1.14 10.47
CA HIS A 58 23.33 0.37 9.43
C HIS A 58 23.28 1.09 8.08
N LYS A 59 24.16 0.66 7.17
CA LYS A 59 24.09 1.04 5.75
C LYS A 59 23.10 0.10 5.04
N VAL A 60 22.15 0.67 4.32
CA VAL A 60 21.15 -0.07 3.53
C VAL A 60 21.14 0.49 2.12
N GLY A 61 21.68 -0.29 1.17
CA GLY A 61 21.94 0.18 -0.19
C GLY A 61 22.86 1.42 -0.17
N ASN A 62 22.41 2.50 -0.81
CA ASN A 62 23.17 3.76 -0.85
C ASN A 62 22.97 4.66 0.37
N ARG A 63 22.05 4.31 1.29
CA ARG A 63 21.77 5.13 2.48
C ARG A 63 22.56 4.66 3.68
N LYS A 64 23.23 5.61 4.33
CA LYS A 64 23.87 5.43 5.64
C LYS A 64 22.90 5.83 6.75
N TRP A 65 23.20 5.45 7.98
CA TRP A 65 22.45 5.86 9.17
C TRP A 65 20.98 5.42 9.16
N VAL A 66 20.71 4.21 8.69
CA VAL A 66 19.36 3.64 8.73
C VAL A 66 19.19 2.89 10.04
N PHE A 67 18.19 3.29 10.83
CA PHE A 67 17.82 2.53 12.02
C PHE A 67 17.22 1.18 11.60
N SER A 68 17.93 0.10 11.88
CA SER A 68 17.51 -1.25 11.50
C SER A 68 18.01 -2.32 12.47
N THR A 69 17.31 -3.44 12.45
CA THR A 69 17.74 -4.72 13.00
C THR A 69 18.00 -5.69 11.84
N ILE A 70 18.42 -6.92 12.16
CA ILE A 70 18.64 -8.00 11.18
C ILE A 70 17.38 -8.23 10.32
N THR A 71 16.20 -8.15 10.94
CA THR A 71 14.93 -8.49 10.29
C THR A 71 14.15 -7.27 9.77
N ASN A 72 14.33 -6.10 10.38
CA ASN A 72 13.46 -4.95 10.13
C ASN A 72 14.24 -3.66 9.99
N ARG A 73 13.87 -2.83 9.02
CA ARG A 73 14.43 -1.49 8.82
C ARG A 73 13.34 -0.43 8.91
N LEU A 74 13.68 0.73 9.46
CA LEU A 74 12.76 1.86 9.51
C LEU A 74 12.47 2.36 8.09
N LYS A 75 11.19 2.49 7.76
CA LYS A 75 10.75 3.07 6.48
C LYS A 75 10.87 4.58 6.52
N PHE A 76 11.34 5.15 5.41
CA PHE A 76 11.54 6.58 5.26
C PHE A 76 10.31 7.21 4.61
N CYS A 77 9.62 8.08 5.33
CA CYS A 77 8.53 8.86 4.73
C CYS A 77 8.98 9.74 3.55
N SER A 78 10.25 10.15 3.51
CA SER A 78 10.81 10.87 2.36
C SER A 78 10.81 10.03 1.06
N THR A 79 10.70 8.70 1.13
CA THR A 79 10.57 7.84 -0.06
C THR A 79 9.16 7.80 -0.64
N THR A 80 8.14 8.12 0.16
CA THR A 80 6.75 8.13 -0.31
C THR A 80 6.60 9.15 -1.44
N LYS A 81 6.22 8.70 -2.64
CA LYS A 81 6.05 9.58 -3.80
C LYS A 81 4.84 10.50 -3.55
N ILE A 82 4.94 11.76 -3.98
CA ILE A 82 3.76 12.62 -4.02
C ILE A 82 2.91 12.17 -5.20
N VAL A 83 1.63 11.89 -4.96
CA VAL A 83 0.67 11.46 -5.98
C VAL A 83 -0.48 12.45 -6.02
N ARG A 84 -0.50 13.31 -7.05
CA ARG A 84 -1.55 14.34 -7.18
C ARG A 84 -2.89 13.70 -7.54
N HIS A 85 -3.97 14.29 -7.01
CA HIS A 85 -5.31 13.96 -7.45
C HIS A 85 -5.48 14.31 -8.93
N THR A 86 -5.99 13.36 -9.70
CA THR A 86 -6.35 13.60 -11.11
C THR A 86 -7.75 14.19 -11.12
N LYS A 87 -7.88 15.44 -11.58
CA LYS A 87 -9.18 16.11 -11.72
C LYS A 87 -10.05 15.37 -12.75
N LEU A 88 -11.36 15.41 -12.53
CA LEU A 88 -12.33 14.98 -13.54
C LEU A 88 -12.25 15.93 -14.74
N ARG A 89 -12.27 15.37 -15.95
CA ARG A 89 -12.41 16.15 -17.18
C ARG A 89 -13.87 16.56 -17.30
N LEU A 90 -14.17 17.83 -17.05
CA LEU A 90 -15.53 18.35 -17.04
C LEU A 90 -16.18 18.41 -18.43
N ASN A 91 -15.37 18.37 -19.49
CA ASN A 91 -15.81 18.35 -20.88
C ASN A 91 -16.10 16.93 -21.41
N GLN A 92 -16.18 15.92 -20.54
CA GLN A 92 -16.46 14.53 -20.92
C GLN A 92 -17.84 14.13 -20.44
N ASN A 93 -18.66 13.60 -21.33
CA ASN A 93 -20.01 13.15 -21.03
C ASN A 93 -20.02 11.65 -20.66
N PRO A 94 -20.58 11.25 -19.51
CA PRO A 94 -20.60 9.84 -19.07
C PRO A 94 -21.24 8.84 -20.05
N TYR A 95 -22.17 9.29 -20.88
CA TYR A 95 -22.91 8.45 -21.82
C TYR A 95 -22.26 8.37 -23.19
N LEU A 96 -21.56 9.42 -23.63
CA LEU A 96 -20.88 9.48 -24.92
C LEU A 96 -19.41 9.03 -24.80
N ASP A 97 -18.70 9.51 -23.78
CA ASP A 97 -17.26 9.29 -23.58
C ASP A 97 -16.99 8.11 -22.61
N LYS A 98 -17.62 6.96 -22.85
CA LYS A 98 -17.57 5.80 -21.93
C LYS A 98 -16.15 5.33 -21.62
N ASP A 99 -15.26 5.36 -22.61
CA ASP A 99 -13.87 4.89 -22.48
C ASP A 99 -13.08 5.70 -21.44
N TYR A 100 -13.28 7.01 -21.40
CA TYR A 100 -12.65 7.86 -20.38
C TYR A 100 -13.06 7.44 -18.97
N PHE A 101 -14.35 7.18 -18.74
CA PHE A 101 -14.86 6.81 -17.43
C PHE A 101 -14.43 5.39 -17.02
N ILE A 102 -14.40 4.45 -17.97
CA ILE A 102 -13.88 3.08 -17.73
C ILE A 102 -12.41 3.13 -17.33
N GLU A 103 -11.57 3.81 -18.12
CA GLU A 103 -10.14 3.94 -17.84
C GLU A 103 -9.89 4.68 -16.51
N ARG A 104 -10.69 5.72 -16.24
CA ARG A 104 -10.62 6.45 -14.99
C ARG A 104 -10.97 5.59 -13.77
N ARG A 105 -12.05 4.79 -13.85
CA ARG A 105 -12.42 3.83 -12.80
C ARG A 105 -11.29 2.82 -12.57
N PHE A 106 -10.74 2.26 -13.65
CA PHE A 106 -9.60 1.35 -13.57
C PHE A 106 -8.39 1.97 -12.85
N LYS A 107 -8.01 3.20 -13.23
CA LYS A 107 -6.89 3.94 -12.61
C LYS A 107 -7.14 4.27 -11.14
N LEU A 108 -8.36 4.64 -10.77
CA LEU A 108 -8.72 4.86 -9.37
C LEU A 108 -8.65 3.58 -8.55
N GLY A 109 -9.17 2.48 -9.12
CA GLY A 109 -9.10 1.15 -8.51
C GLY A 109 -7.66 0.75 -8.17
N ALA A 110 -6.79 0.79 -9.18
CA ALA A 110 -5.38 0.45 -9.06
C ALA A 110 -4.58 1.35 -8.10
N ARG A 111 -5.08 2.55 -7.75
CA ARG A 111 -4.45 3.46 -6.79
C ARG A 111 -4.73 3.09 -5.34
N LYS A 112 -5.91 2.58 -5.01
CA LYS A 112 -6.24 2.19 -3.63
C LYS A 112 -5.64 0.83 -3.25
N LEU A 113 -5.33 -0.02 -4.25
CA LEU A 113 -4.80 -1.36 -4.05
C LEU A 113 -3.27 -1.38 -3.96
N ALA A 114 -2.72 -2.31 -3.17
CA ALA A 114 -1.28 -2.51 -3.00
C ALA A 114 -0.90 -4.00 -2.98
N GLY A 115 0.35 -4.32 -3.29
CA GLY A 115 0.87 -5.69 -3.25
C GLY A 115 0.08 -6.66 -4.13
N LYS A 116 -0.21 -7.86 -3.62
CA LYS A 116 -0.88 -8.93 -4.37
C LYS A 116 -2.26 -8.51 -4.91
N PHE A 117 -2.99 -7.71 -4.14
CA PHE A 117 -4.31 -7.18 -4.49
C PHE A 117 -4.27 -6.30 -5.74
N LYS A 118 -3.21 -5.51 -5.89
CA LYS A 118 -3.00 -4.71 -7.10
C LYS A 118 -2.76 -5.60 -8.31
N ASN A 119 -1.96 -6.66 -8.17
CA ASN A 119 -1.70 -7.59 -9.27
C ASN A 119 -2.97 -8.28 -9.76
N ILE A 120 -3.86 -8.70 -8.85
CA ILE A 120 -5.16 -9.29 -9.18
C ILE A 120 -5.99 -8.30 -10.01
N TRP A 121 -6.06 -7.03 -9.60
CA TRP A 121 -6.79 -5.98 -10.32
C TRP A 121 -6.31 -5.78 -11.75
N PHE A 122 -4.99 -5.75 -11.97
CA PHE A 122 -4.42 -5.63 -13.32
C PHE A 122 -4.70 -6.87 -14.17
N ARG A 123 -4.60 -8.07 -13.58
CA ARG A 123 -4.81 -9.34 -14.30
C ARG A 123 -6.22 -9.46 -14.87
N GLN A 124 -7.24 -9.03 -14.13
CA GLN A 124 -8.64 -9.06 -14.58
C GLN A 124 -9.08 -7.74 -15.26
N ASN A 125 -8.14 -6.83 -15.54
CA ASN A 125 -8.41 -5.50 -16.10
C ASN A 125 -9.49 -4.69 -15.34
N GLY A 126 -9.55 -4.83 -14.02
CA GLY A 126 -10.56 -4.16 -13.17
C GLY A 126 -12.00 -4.61 -13.42
N LYS A 127 -12.21 -5.82 -13.96
CA LYS A 127 -13.52 -6.42 -14.20
C LYS A 127 -13.79 -7.56 -13.24
N CYS A 128 -15.07 -7.81 -12.98
CA CYS A 128 -15.55 -8.93 -12.17
C CYS A 128 -15.29 -10.25 -12.91
N TYR A 129 -14.79 -11.25 -12.18
CA TYR A 129 -14.51 -12.58 -12.74
C TYR A 129 -15.74 -13.28 -13.33
N PHE A 130 -16.92 -13.12 -12.70
CA PHE A 130 -18.13 -13.83 -13.10
C PHE A 130 -18.91 -13.13 -14.23
N CYS A 131 -19.16 -11.82 -14.11
CA CYS A 131 -20.00 -11.10 -15.07
C CYS A 131 -19.22 -10.28 -16.11
N ASN A 132 -17.89 -10.20 -15.98
CA ASN A 132 -17.00 -9.43 -16.84
C ASN A 132 -17.33 -7.93 -16.95
N GLN A 133 -18.17 -7.40 -16.04
CA GLN A 133 -18.47 -5.97 -15.96
C GLN A 133 -17.42 -5.23 -15.13
N PRO A 134 -17.20 -3.93 -15.39
CA PRO A 134 -16.28 -3.12 -14.60
C PRO A 134 -16.64 -3.15 -13.12
N LEU A 135 -15.62 -3.28 -12.29
CA LEU A 135 -15.74 -3.13 -10.85
C LEU A 135 -15.61 -1.66 -10.48
N ASP A 136 -16.45 -1.18 -9.56
CA ASP A 136 -16.24 0.10 -8.90
C ASP A 136 -15.56 -0.12 -7.54
N ILE A 137 -14.57 0.70 -7.23
CA ILE A 137 -13.88 0.64 -5.95
C ILE A 137 -14.58 1.46 -4.86
N GLU A 138 -15.65 2.17 -5.22
CA GLU A 138 -16.62 2.73 -4.26
C GLU A 138 -17.69 1.70 -3.90
N GLU A 139 -17.94 0.73 -4.77
CA GLU A 139 -18.79 -0.41 -4.46
C GLU A 139 -18.03 -1.46 -3.64
N GLU A 140 -18.77 -2.16 -2.79
CA GLU A 140 -18.21 -3.26 -2.05
C GLU A 140 -17.99 -4.47 -2.97
N MET A 141 -16.76 -5.00 -2.95
CA MET A 141 -16.34 -6.15 -3.74
C MET A 141 -15.75 -7.23 -2.82
N ASP A 142 -15.88 -8.49 -3.24
CA ASP A 142 -15.31 -9.62 -2.54
C ASP A 142 -14.10 -10.19 -3.29
N LEU A 143 -13.24 -10.87 -2.54
CA LEU A 143 -12.18 -11.72 -3.09
C LEU A 143 -12.65 -13.16 -3.13
N HIS A 144 -12.60 -13.75 -4.32
CA HIS A 144 -12.97 -15.13 -4.58
C HIS A 144 -11.73 -15.97 -4.88
N HIS A 145 -11.71 -17.22 -4.39
CA HIS A 145 -10.69 -18.21 -4.73
C HIS A 145 -11.16 -19.01 -5.95
N ILE A 146 -10.38 -19.02 -7.03
CA ILE A 146 -10.71 -19.74 -8.28
C ILE A 146 -10.78 -21.24 -8.00
N ILE A 147 -9.78 -21.76 -7.27
CA ILE A 147 -9.78 -23.09 -6.69
C ILE A 147 -10.16 -22.94 -5.21
N PRO A 148 -11.29 -23.52 -4.76
CA PRO A 148 -11.72 -23.44 -3.37
C PRO A 148 -10.66 -23.98 -2.40
N ILE A 149 -10.61 -23.42 -1.19
CA ILE A 149 -9.69 -23.87 -0.14
C ILE A 149 -9.94 -25.34 0.23
N SER A 150 -11.20 -25.82 0.13
CA SER A 150 -11.56 -27.22 0.34
C SER A 150 -10.91 -28.17 -0.67
N ASN A 151 -10.51 -27.66 -1.84
CA ASN A 151 -9.94 -28.42 -2.93
C ASN A 151 -8.46 -28.02 -3.15
N ASP A 152 -7.71 -27.88 -2.05
CA ASP A 152 -6.29 -27.50 -2.03
C ASP A 152 -5.99 -26.11 -2.63
N GLY A 153 -6.98 -25.21 -2.63
CA GLY A 153 -6.83 -23.83 -3.11
C GLY A 153 -5.93 -22.98 -2.21
N GLU A 154 -4.78 -22.54 -2.73
CA GLU A 154 -3.86 -21.65 -2.01
C GLU A 154 -4.28 -20.17 -2.06
N ASN A 155 -3.88 -19.38 -1.05
CA ASN A 155 -4.16 -17.93 -0.96
C ASN A 155 -3.13 -17.07 -1.74
N ARG A 156 -2.84 -17.51 -2.97
CA ARG A 156 -1.89 -16.89 -3.89
C ARG A 156 -2.58 -15.95 -4.88
N SER A 157 -1.86 -14.94 -5.41
CA SER A 157 -2.45 -13.90 -6.26
C SER A 157 -3.08 -14.44 -7.55
N ASP A 158 -2.57 -15.55 -8.05
CA ASP A 158 -3.05 -16.23 -9.24
C ASP A 158 -4.31 -17.08 -8.96
N ASN A 159 -4.52 -17.53 -7.72
CA ASN A 159 -5.75 -18.20 -7.32
C ASN A 159 -6.84 -17.24 -6.80
N LEU A 160 -6.54 -15.95 -6.68
CA LEU A 160 -7.49 -14.95 -6.19
C LEU A 160 -8.00 -14.04 -7.31
N THR A 161 -9.30 -13.72 -7.26
CA THR A 161 -9.94 -12.80 -8.20
C THR A 161 -10.94 -11.89 -7.48
N TYR A 162 -11.18 -10.69 -8.01
CA TYR A 162 -12.26 -9.85 -7.48
C TYR A 162 -13.58 -10.13 -8.19
N VAL A 163 -14.64 -9.99 -7.41
CA VAL A 163 -16.02 -10.17 -7.86
C VAL A 163 -16.93 -9.14 -7.19
N HIS A 164 -18.02 -8.77 -7.85
CA HIS A 164 -19.09 -8.04 -7.18
C HIS A 164 -19.67 -8.89 -6.05
N LYS A 165 -20.06 -8.27 -4.93
CA LYS A 165 -20.74 -8.98 -3.83
C LYS A 165 -21.99 -9.74 -4.28
N HIS A 166 -22.76 -9.19 -5.22
CA HIS A 166 -23.94 -9.88 -5.74
C HIS A 166 -23.56 -11.12 -6.55
N CYS A 167 -22.60 -11.01 -7.47
CA CYS A 167 -22.13 -12.15 -8.25
C CYS A 167 -21.53 -13.24 -7.35
N HIS A 168 -20.81 -12.85 -6.29
CA HIS A 168 -20.26 -13.78 -5.31
C HIS A 168 -21.36 -14.55 -4.58
N ARG A 169 -22.40 -13.85 -4.10
CA ARG A 169 -23.57 -14.47 -3.46
C ARG A 169 -24.32 -15.41 -4.40
N GLN A 170 -24.54 -15.00 -5.65
CA GLN A 170 -25.19 -15.84 -6.65
C GLN A 170 -24.42 -17.14 -6.89
N TYR A 171 -23.09 -17.05 -7.03
CA TYR A 171 -22.24 -18.22 -7.24
C TYR A 171 -22.37 -19.24 -6.09
N HIS A 172 -22.30 -18.80 -4.83
CA HIS A 172 -22.43 -19.67 -3.64
C HIS A 172 -23.88 -20.09 -3.33
N SER A 173 -24.87 -19.52 -4.02
CA SER A 173 -26.25 -20.02 -3.91
C SER A 173 -26.55 -21.16 -4.89
N VAL A 174 -25.73 -21.29 -5.93
CA VAL A 174 -25.90 -22.28 -7.01
C VAL A 174 -24.93 -23.45 -6.87
N ASN A 175 -23.79 -23.25 -6.20
CA ASN A 175 -22.74 -24.24 -5.93
C ASN A 175 -22.45 -24.32 -4.44
#